data_AF-A0A9D1W1N4-F1
#
_entry.id   AF-A0A9D1W1N4-F1
#
_cell.length_a   1.000
_cell.length_b   1.000
_cell.length_c   1.000
_cell.angle_alpha   90.00
_cell.angle_beta   90.00
_cell.angle_gamma   90.00
#
_symmetry.space_group_name_H-M   'P 1'
#
loop_
_entity.id
_entity.type
_entity.pdbx_description
1 polymer ?
#
loop_
_entity_poly.entity_id
_entity_poly.type
_entity_poly.pdbx_seq_one_letter_code
_entity_poly.pdbx_strand_id
1 'polypeptide(L)'
;MEIWKAAVLGIVQGACEFLPVSSSGHLLLFERLLGADTGGADMFLGVMLHAGTLAAVVAAYLPKLLRLRLRQWLLLALATLPAGLAGVLLHDALDALFFGGRFLWLSFACTALLLLACEHRLRRGYPIRPLWAGRALFVGCAQALAVIPGLSRSGTTFAAGVFAGLSREEAADFSFLMSIPVIAGAIAAELLFSEGIAAGVSWQSLAVGTACAALCGFACLRRMQRLLREKGLRGFAVYLFILAGVLLAVQSFLR
;
A
#
# COMPACT_ATOMS: atom_id res chain seq x y z
N MET A 1 9.98 -19.42 -10.57
CA MET A 1 8.54 -19.12 -10.60
C MET A 1 7.99 -19.24 -12.01
N GLU A 2 6.80 -19.81 -12.15
CA GLU A 2 6.09 -19.91 -13.44
C GLU A 2 5.43 -18.57 -13.81
N ILE A 3 5.39 -18.24 -15.10
CA ILE A 3 4.91 -16.94 -15.62
C ILE A 3 3.49 -16.62 -15.15
N TRP A 4 2.60 -17.61 -15.12
CA TRP A 4 1.22 -17.39 -14.70
C TRP A 4 1.10 -17.02 -13.22
N LYS A 5 1.97 -17.58 -12.34
CA LYS A 5 2.02 -17.19 -10.93
C LYS A 5 2.48 -15.74 -10.79
N ALA A 6 3.51 -15.36 -11.55
CA ALA A 6 3.99 -13.97 -11.61
C ALA A 6 2.89 -13.00 -12.08
N ALA A 7 2.12 -13.39 -13.10
CA ALA A 7 0.99 -12.61 -13.60
C ALA A 7 -0.09 -12.41 -12.52
N VAL A 8 -0.46 -13.47 -11.79
CA VAL A 8 -1.44 -13.39 -10.69
C VAL A 8 -0.94 -12.49 -9.57
N LEU A 9 0.32 -12.66 -9.12
CA LEU A 9 0.92 -11.80 -8.10
C LEU A 9 0.97 -10.34 -8.55
N GLY A 10 1.30 -10.09 -9.82
CA GLY A 10 1.23 -8.75 -10.41
C GLY A 10 -0.19 -8.15 -10.39
N ILE A 11 -1.20 -8.93 -10.78
CA ILE A 11 -2.61 -8.48 -10.70
C ILE A 11 -2.99 -8.18 -9.25
N VAL A 12 -2.63 -9.03 -8.29
CA VAL A 12 -2.91 -8.83 -6.86
C VAL A 12 -2.24 -7.56 -6.34
N GLN A 13 -0.96 -7.36 -6.63
CA GLN A 13 -0.23 -6.14 -6.28
C GLN A 13 -0.92 -4.91 -6.86
N GLY A 14 -1.18 -4.89 -8.18
CA GLY A 14 -1.84 -3.78 -8.86
C GLY A 14 -3.23 -3.49 -8.29
N ALA A 15 -4.02 -4.52 -8.02
CA ALA A 15 -5.35 -4.37 -7.45
C ALA A 15 -5.31 -3.83 -6.03
N CYS A 16 -4.36 -4.25 -5.20
CA CYS A 16 -4.39 -3.97 -3.77
C CYS A 16 -3.54 -2.76 -3.35
N GLU A 17 -2.61 -2.29 -4.18
CA GLU A 17 -1.70 -1.18 -3.81
C GLU A 17 -2.44 0.13 -3.55
N PHE A 18 -3.44 0.43 -4.39
CA PHE A 18 -4.20 1.67 -4.30
C PHE A 18 -5.56 1.52 -3.60
N LEU A 19 -6.06 0.29 -3.49
CA LEU A 19 -7.24 -0.01 -2.70
C LEU A 19 -6.88 -0.02 -1.21
N PRO A 20 -7.81 0.35 -0.32
CA PRO A 20 -7.52 0.48 1.10
C PRO A 20 -7.59 -0.91 1.77
N VAL A 21 -6.93 -1.91 1.19
CA VAL A 21 -7.05 -3.33 1.58
C VAL A 21 -5.70 -4.00 1.88
N SER A 22 -4.59 -3.28 1.74
CA SER A 22 -3.20 -3.76 1.96
C SER A 22 -2.69 -4.71 0.87
N SER A 23 -1.83 -4.19 -0.02
CA SER A 23 -1.10 -4.98 -1.02
C SER A 23 -0.20 -6.02 -0.39
N SER A 24 0.66 -5.64 0.56
CA SER A 24 1.60 -6.55 1.23
C SER A 24 0.92 -7.79 1.84
N GLY A 25 -0.18 -7.59 2.57
CA GLY A 25 -0.95 -8.68 3.15
C GLY A 25 -1.56 -9.61 2.09
N HIS A 26 -2.14 -9.07 1.02
CA HIS A 26 -2.71 -9.90 -0.05
C HIS A 26 -1.65 -10.62 -0.86
N LEU A 27 -0.52 -9.97 -1.14
CA LEU A 27 0.59 -10.56 -1.86
C LEU A 27 1.13 -11.78 -1.10
N LEU A 28 1.38 -11.63 0.20
CA LEU A 28 1.83 -12.73 1.08
C LEU A 28 0.82 -13.89 1.13
N LEU A 29 -0.49 -13.60 1.14
CA LEU A 29 -1.51 -14.65 1.09
C LEU A 29 -1.49 -15.41 -0.24
N PHE A 30 -1.38 -14.69 -1.37
CA PHE A 30 -1.38 -15.32 -2.69
C PHE A 30 -0.08 -16.07 -2.97
N GLU A 31 1.07 -15.59 -2.49
CA GLU A 31 2.34 -16.33 -2.56
C GLU A 31 2.21 -17.71 -1.91
N ARG A 32 1.58 -17.77 -0.74
CA ARG A 32 1.30 -19.03 -0.04
C ARG A 32 0.32 -19.92 -0.77
N LEU A 33 -0.81 -19.36 -1.19
CA LEU A 33 -1.86 -20.12 -1.89
C LEU A 33 -1.35 -20.73 -3.20
N LEU A 34 -0.43 -20.05 -3.87
CA LEU A 34 0.16 -20.52 -5.13
C LEU A 34 1.35 -21.47 -4.93
N GLY A 35 1.74 -21.76 -3.68
CA GLY A 35 3.00 -22.47 -3.39
C GLY A 35 4.20 -21.79 -4.03
N ALA A 36 4.16 -20.45 -4.10
CA ALA A 36 5.24 -19.58 -4.55
C ALA A 36 6.00 -18.98 -3.36
N ASP A 37 5.77 -19.49 -2.14
CA ASP A 37 6.44 -19.07 -0.92
C ASP A 37 7.93 -19.42 -1.03
N THR A 38 8.74 -18.43 -1.41
CA THR A 38 10.19 -18.58 -1.62
C THR A 38 10.98 -18.35 -0.33
N GLY A 39 10.33 -18.20 0.83
CA GLY A 39 11.03 -18.00 2.11
C GLY A 39 11.88 -16.73 2.14
N GLY A 40 11.49 -15.70 1.40
CA GLY A 40 12.26 -14.44 1.24
C GLY A 40 13.03 -14.36 -0.09
N ALA A 41 13.17 -15.45 -0.85
CA ALA A 41 13.89 -15.45 -2.13
C ALA A 41 13.07 -14.86 -3.30
N ASP A 42 12.21 -13.86 -3.08
CA ASP A 42 11.66 -13.05 -4.17
C ASP A 42 11.43 -11.57 -3.80
N MET A 43 12.25 -11.03 -2.88
CA MET A 43 12.27 -9.58 -2.60
C MET A 43 12.44 -8.77 -3.89
N PHE A 44 13.24 -9.27 -4.85
CA PHE A 44 13.40 -8.65 -6.15
C PHE A 44 12.11 -8.66 -7.01
N LEU A 45 11.36 -9.77 -7.05
CA LEU A 45 10.04 -9.80 -7.67
C LEU A 45 9.13 -8.77 -7.01
N GLY A 46 9.03 -8.78 -5.68
CA GLY A 46 8.24 -7.80 -4.92
C GLY A 46 8.56 -6.36 -5.33
N VAL A 47 9.84 -6.03 -5.47
CA VAL A 47 10.30 -4.71 -5.94
C VAL A 47 9.92 -4.42 -7.38
N MET A 48 10.02 -5.40 -8.28
CA MET A 48 9.57 -5.25 -9.67
C MET A 48 8.05 -5.04 -9.75
N LEU A 49 7.25 -5.74 -8.94
CA LEU A 49 5.81 -5.52 -8.86
C LEU A 49 5.48 -4.10 -8.34
N HIS A 50 6.20 -3.64 -7.31
CA HIS A 50 6.09 -2.26 -6.82
C HIS A 50 6.49 -1.24 -7.90
N ALA A 51 7.54 -1.49 -8.68
CA ALA A 51 7.93 -0.66 -9.81
C ALA A 51 6.81 -0.56 -10.85
N GLY A 52 6.10 -1.65 -11.12
CA GLY A 52 4.90 -1.65 -11.96
C GLY A 52 3.82 -0.72 -11.42
N THR A 53 3.49 -0.81 -10.13
CA THR A 53 2.51 0.09 -9.52
C THR A 53 3.00 1.54 -9.42
N LEU A 54 4.29 1.79 -9.24
CA LEU A 54 4.90 3.12 -9.29
C LEU A 54 4.67 3.75 -10.67
N ALA A 55 4.93 3.01 -11.74
CA ALA A 55 4.64 3.45 -13.10
C ALA A 55 3.15 3.76 -13.29
N ALA A 56 2.26 2.95 -12.72
CA ALA A 56 0.82 3.18 -12.77
C ALA A 56 0.39 4.51 -12.12
N VAL A 57 0.89 4.81 -10.90
CA VAL A 57 0.53 6.07 -10.22
C VAL A 57 1.15 7.28 -10.91
N VAL A 58 2.40 7.18 -11.39
CA VAL A 58 3.04 8.25 -12.16
C VAL A 58 2.23 8.53 -13.43
N ALA A 59 1.86 7.50 -14.19
CA ALA A 59 1.06 7.65 -15.41
C ALA A 59 -0.33 8.25 -15.12
N ALA A 60 -0.99 7.82 -14.04
CA ALA A 60 -2.32 8.32 -13.68
C ALA A 60 -2.29 9.79 -13.19
N TYR A 61 -1.21 10.20 -12.53
CA TYR A 61 -1.05 11.55 -11.98
C TYR A 61 -0.16 12.47 -12.83
N LEU A 62 0.33 12.02 -14.00
CA LEU A 62 1.28 12.78 -14.82
C LEU A 62 0.86 14.24 -15.04
N PRO A 63 -0.39 14.57 -15.41
CA PRO A 63 -0.80 15.97 -15.58
C PRO A 63 -0.78 16.79 -14.28
N LYS A 64 -1.05 16.16 -13.12
CA LYS A 64 -0.96 16.81 -11.81
C LYS A 64 0.50 16.99 -11.40
N LEU A 65 1.35 15.98 -11.60
CA LEU A 65 2.78 15.99 -11.28
C LEU A 65 3.50 17.14 -11.99
N LEU A 66 3.24 17.34 -13.28
CA LEU A 66 3.82 18.43 -14.08
C LEU A 66 3.38 19.83 -13.62
N ARG A 67 2.31 19.93 -12.84
CA ARG A 67 1.78 21.19 -12.31
C ARG A 67 2.12 21.40 -10.83
N LEU A 68 2.79 20.45 -10.19
CA LEU A 68 3.17 20.58 -8.78
C LEU A 68 4.21 21.69 -8.62
N ARG A 69 3.98 22.57 -7.66
CA ARG A 69 4.93 23.60 -7.25
C ARG A 69 5.93 23.02 -6.24
N LEU A 70 7.09 23.65 -6.10
CA LEU A 70 8.12 23.25 -5.13
C LEU A 70 7.55 23.03 -3.72
N ARG A 71 6.66 23.90 -3.24
CA ARG A 71 6.00 23.74 -1.94
C ARG A 71 5.26 22.41 -1.80
N GLN A 72 4.60 21.93 -2.86
CA GLN A 72 3.86 20.66 -2.81
C GLN A 72 4.83 19.47 -2.80
N TRP A 73 5.90 19.52 -3.60
CA TRP A 73 6.98 18.54 -3.53
C TRP A 73 7.62 18.45 -2.15
N LEU A 74 7.89 19.59 -1.51
CA LEU A 74 8.41 19.64 -0.15
C LEU A 74 7.44 19.04 0.88
N LEU A 75 6.12 19.25 0.73
CA LEU A 75 5.12 18.64 1.60
C LEU A 75 5.04 17.11 1.43
N LEU A 76 5.15 16.62 0.19
CA LEU A 76 5.20 15.18 -0.10
C LEU A 76 6.46 14.56 0.51
N ALA A 77 7.63 15.17 0.29
CA ALA A 77 8.89 14.73 0.87
C ALA A 77 8.84 14.72 2.40
N LEU A 78 8.32 15.79 3.02
CA LEU A 78 8.15 15.87 4.48
C LEU A 78 7.24 14.75 5.01
N ALA A 79 6.14 14.45 4.32
CA ALA A 79 5.23 13.40 4.72
C ALA A 79 5.82 11.98 4.52
N THR A 80 6.84 11.82 3.66
CA THR A 80 7.52 10.53 3.51
C THR A 80 8.60 10.25 4.54
N LEU A 81 9.18 11.28 5.17
CA LEU A 81 10.27 11.11 6.12
C LEU A 81 9.93 10.15 7.29
N PRO A 82 8.77 10.25 7.96
CA PRO A 82 8.47 9.36 9.07
C PRO A 82 8.38 7.89 8.65
N ALA A 83 7.86 7.62 7.45
CA ALA A 83 7.75 6.26 6.93
C ALA A 83 9.12 5.69 6.53
N GLY A 84 9.99 6.50 5.92
CA GLY A 84 11.37 6.09 5.65
C GLY A 84 12.15 5.80 6.92
N LEU A 85 12.03 6.67 7.95
CA LEU A 85 12.65 6.42 9.26
C LEU A 85 12.12 5.14 9.92
N ALA A 86 10.81 4.96 9.97
CA ALA A 86 10.21 3.76 10.55
C ALA A 86 10.60 2.50 9.78
N GLY A 87 10.65 2.58 8.45
CA GLY A 87 11.13 1.51 7.57
C GLY A 87 12.55 1.07 7.93
N VAL A 88 13.47 2.00 8.16
CA VAL A 88 14.86 1.66 8.52
C VAL A 88 14.99 1.20 9.98
N LEU A 89 14.35 1.91 10.92
CA LEU A 89 14.55 1.69 12.35
C LEU A 89 13.76 0.49 12.92
N LEU A 90 12.64 0.12 12.28
CA LEU A 90 11.74 -0.93 12.77
C LEU A 90 11.75 -2.19 11.91
N HIS A 91 12.52 -2.23 10.81
CA HIS A 91 12.56 -3.35 9.87
C HIS A 91 12.71 -4.71 10.57
N ASP A 92 13.82 -4.92 11.26
CA ASP A 92 14.15 -6.20 11.89
C ASP A 92 13.13 -6.62 12.94
N ALA A 93 12.62 -5.65 13.72
CA ALA A 93 11.63 -5.91 14.77
C ALA A 93 10.28 -6.31 14.17
N LEU A 94 9.85 -5.65 13.09
CA LEU A 94 8.61 -5.98 12.39
C LEU A 94 8.72 -7.31 11.67
N ASP A 95 9.84 -7.59 11.02
CA ASP A 95 10.06 -8.87 10.34
C ASP A 95 10.07 -10.04 11.32
N ALA A 96 10.69 -9.88 12.50
CA ALA A 96 10.65 -10.89 13.56
C ALA A 96 9.24 -11.09 14.14
N LEU A 97 8.50 -10.00 14.41
CA LEU A 97 7.17 -10.07 15.03
C LEU A 97 6.09 -10.57 14.06
N PHE A 98 6.16 -10.15 12.80
CA PHE A 98 5.19 -10.48 11.75
C PHE A 98 5.66 -11.63 10.86
N PHE A 99 6.76 -12.30 11.23
CA PHE A 99 7.28 -13.45 10.52
C PHE A 99 6.17 -14.45 10.22
N GLY A 100 6.15 -14.93 8.98
CA GLY A 100 5.17 -15.88 8.54
C GLY A 100 3.73 -15.35 8.55
N GLY A 101 3.50 -14.03 8.57
CA GLY A 101 2.17 -13.42 8.51
C GLY A 101 1.29 -13.71 9.73
N ARG A 102 1.88 -14.06 10.88
CA ARG A 102 1.18 -14.49 12.10
C ARG A 102 0.09 -13.51 12.56
N PHE A 103 0.31 -12.22 12.36
CA PHE A 103 -0.58 -11.14 12.82
C PHE A 103 -1.28 -10.39 11.67
N LEU A 104 -1.27 -10.94 10.44
CA LEU A 104 -1.96 -10.31 9.30
C LEU A 104 -3.44 -10.04 9.56
N TRP A 105 -4.14 -10.97 10.22
CA TRP A 105 -5.55 -10.80 10.57
C TRP A 105 -5.78 -9.55 11.43
N LEU A 106 -4.87 -9.25 12.36
CA LEU A 106 -4.96 -8.10 13.23
C LEU A 106 -4.77 -6.81 12.42
N SER A 107 -3.79 -6.78 11.52
CA SER A 107 -3.57 -5.63 10.64
C SER A 107 -4.77 -5.37 9.71
N PHE A 108 -5.37 -6.42 9.15
CA PHE A 108 -6.61 -6.26 8.35
C PHE A 108 -7.77 -5.74 9.20
N ALA A 109 -7.96 -6.25 10.42
CA ALA A 109 -8.99 -5.77 11.33
C ALA A 109 -8.78 -4.30 11.76
N CYS A 110 -7.53 -3.92 12.07
CA CYS A 110 -7.17 -2.54 12.39
C CYS A 110 -7.44 -1.59 11.21
N THR A 111 -7.08 -2.01 9.99
CA THR A 111 -7.40 -1.25 8.78
C THR A 111 -8.92 -1.12 8.62
N ALA A 112 -9.68 -2.20 8.80
CA ALA A 112 -11.14 -2.18 8.69
C ALA A 112 -11.79 -1.19 9.69
N LEU A 113 -11.35 -1.21 10.96
CA LEU A 113 -11.79 -0.27 11.99
C LEU A 113 -11.48 1.18 11.60
N LEU A 114 -10.26 1.43 11.09
CA LEU A 114 -9.85 2.76 10.65
C LEU A 114 -10.72 3.27 9.50
N LEU A 115 -11.06 2.41 8.54
CA LEU A 115 -11.94 2.75 7.42
C LEU A 115 -13.37 3.03 7.88
N LEU A 116 -13.90 2.29 8.85
CA LEU A 116 -15.21 2.59 9.44
C LEU A 116 -15.21 3.93 10.18
N ALA A 117 -14.15 4.22 10.95
CA ALA A 117 -14.00 5.49 11.64
C ALA A 117 -13.88 6.67 10.66
N CYS A 118 -13.12 6.49 9.57
CA CYS A 118 -13.00 7.47 8.49
C CYS A 118 -14.34 7.70 7.79
N GLU A 119 -15.07 6.63 7.44
CA GLU A 119 -16.41 6.71 6.85
C GLU A 119 -17.38 7.47 7.76
N HIS A 120 -17.37 7.19 9.06
CA HIS A 120 -18.22 7.88 10.03
C HIS A 120 -17.94 9.38 10.05
N ARG A 121 -16.65 9.77 10.04
CA ARG A 121 -16.24 11.18 9.99
C ARG A 121 -16.65 11.84 8.68
N LEU A 122 -16.49 11.17 7.54
CA LEU A 122 -16.93 11.67 6.23
C LEU A 122 -18.44 11.92 6.21
N ARG A 123 -19.25 11.01 6.77
CA ARG A 123 -20.71 11.13 6.82
C ARG A 123 -21.21 12.22 7.76
N ARG A 124 -20.53 12.44 8.89
CA ARG A 124 -20.87 13.53 9.81
C ARG A 124 -20.48 14.91 9.28
N GLY A 125 -19.58 14.96 8.31
CA GLY A 125 -18.96 16.22 7.88
C GLY A 125 -17.95 16.74 8.90
N TYR A 126 -17.04 17.58 8.43
CA TYR A 126 -16.03 18.23 9.25
C TYR A 126 -15.55 19.51 8.55
N PRO A 127 -15.00 20.49 9.29
CA PRO A 127 -14.46 21.70 8.68
C PRO A 127 -13.24 21.35 7.83
N ILE A 128 -13.29 21.73 6.55
CA ILE A 128 -12.17 21.57 5.62
C ILE A 128 -11.09 22.59 5.99
N ARG A 129 -9.84 22.14 6.03
CA ARG A 129 -8.69 22.95 6.40
C ARG A 129 -7.57 22.75 5.38
N PRO A 130 -6.79 23.80 5.06
CA PRO A 130 -5.77 23.73 4.02
C PRO A 130 -4.61 22.81 4.42
N LEU A 131 -3.99 22.16 3.43
CA LEU A 131 -2.76 21.42 3.64
C LEU A 131 -1.58 22.36 3.97
N TRP A 132 -0.88 22.04 5.06
CA TRP A 132 0.37 22.68 5.50
C TRP A 132 1.28 21.64 6.15
N ALA A 133 2.51 22.03 6.49
CA ALA A 133 3.57 21.12 6.95
C ALA A 133 3.13 20.20 8.11
N GLY A 134 2.46 20.72 9.14
CA GLY A 134 2.02 19.90 10.27
C GLY A 134 0.97 18.85 9.90
N ARG A 135 0.06 19.14 8.97
CA ARG A 135 -0.90 18.14 8.46
C ARG A 135 -0.21 17.11 7.57
N ALA A 136 0.73 17.53 6.74
CA ALA A 136 1.54 16.63 5.94
C ALA A 136 2.33 15.66 6.83
N LEU A 137 2.95 16.17 7.90
CA LEU A 137 3.66 15.36 8.88
C LEU A 137 2.73 14.40 9.63
N PHE A 138 1.53 14.84 10.03
CA PHE A 138 0.54 13.95 10.64
C PHE A 138 0.16 12.77 9.75
N VAL A 139 -0.08 13.02 8.46
CA VAL A 139 -0.33 11.95 7.47
C VAL A 139 0.92 11.07 7.31
N GLY A 140 2.12 11.67 7.33
CA GLY A 140 3.38 10.93 7.30
C GLY A 140 3.60 10.00 8.49
N CYS A 141 3.27 10.45 9.71
CA CYS A 141 3.31 9.59 10.90
C CYS A 141 2.30 8.43 10.79
N ALA A 142 1.11 8.67 10.24
CA ALA A 142 0.17 7.60 9.96
C ALA A 142 0.72 6.62 8.90
N GLN A 143 1.44 7.13 7.89
CA GLN A 143 2.13 6.28 6.92
C GLN A 143 3.23 5.44 7.57
N ALA A 144 3.94 5.97 8.57
CA ALA A 144 4.95 5.22 9.32
C ALA A 144 4.34 4.01 10.05
N LEU A 145 3.12 4.15 10.59
CA LEU A 145 2.38 3.01 11.14
C LEU A 145 2.06 1.96 10.07
N ALA A 146 1.82 2.39 8.84
CA ALA A 146 1.52 1.50 7.72
C ALA A 146 2.74 0.76 7.15
N VAL A 147 3.93 0.90 7.77
CA VAL A 147 5.06 -0.02 7.56
C VAL A 147 4.76 -1.40 8.15
N ILE A 148 3.87 -1.48 9.16
CA ILE A 148 3.43 -2.75 9.74
C ILE A 148 2.82 -3.65 8.65
N PRO A 149 3.31 -4.89 8.47
CA PRO A 149 2.78 -5.81 7.47
C PRO A 149 1.28 -6.03 7.58
N GLY A 150 0.57 -5.94 6.46
CA GLY A 150 -0.88 -6.10 6.37
C GLY A 150 -1.72 -4.86 6.74
N LEU A 151 -1.11 -3.77 7.24
CA LEU A 151 -1.82 -2.50 7.37
C LEU A 151 -1.91 -1.82 6.00
N SER A 152 -3.11 -1.41 5.60
CA SER A 152 -3.26 -0.71 4.32
C SER A 152 -2.70 0.69 4.42
N ARG A 153 -1.58 0.92 3.72
CA ARG A 153 -1.00 2.26 3.58
C ARG A 153 -1.96 3.25 2.97
N SER A 154 -2.52 2.96 1.79
CA SER A 154 -3.49 3.83 1.11
C SER A 154 -4.73 4.14 1.95
N GLY A 155 -5.25 3.16 2.71
CA GLY A 155 -6.35 3.36 3.65
C GLY A 155 -5.95 4.24 4.84
N THR A 156 -4.75 4.02 5.38
CA THR A 156 -4.23 4.73 6.56
C THR A 156 -3.93 6.19 6.27
N THR A 157 -3.22 6.48 5.17
CA THR A 157 -2.89 7.85 4.76
C THR A 157 -4.12 8.63 4.31
N PHE A 158 -5.06 7.99 3.61
CA PHE A 158 -6.34 8.61 3.27
C PHE A 158 -7.14 8.97 4.53
N ALA A 159 -7.29 8.03 5.47
CA ALA A 159 -7.99 8.27 6.72
C ALA A 159 -7.32 9.38 7.54
N ALA A 160 -6.00 9.36 7.67
CA ALA A 160 -5.25 10.42 8.35
C ALA A 160 -5.48 11.80 7.71
N GLY A 161 -5.53 11.89 6.38
CA GLY A 161 -5.86 13.13 5.68
C GLY A 161 -7.25 13.66 6.05
N VAL A 162 -8.25 12.78 6.07
CA VAL A 162 -9.62 13.10 6.51
C VAL A 162 -9.64 13.54 7.99
N PHE A 163 -8.93 12.83 8.86
CA PHE A 163 -8.82 13.17 10.28
C PHE A 163 -8.07 14.49 10.53
N ALA A 164 -7.12 14.84 9.67
CA ALA A 164 -6.42 16.12 9.67
C ALA A 164 -7.29 17.29 9.17
N GLY A 165 -8.46 17.00 8.57
CA GLY A 165 -9.40 17.98 8.04
C GLY A 165 -9.19 18.32 6.56
N LEU A 166 -8.43 17.51 5.81
CA LEU A 166 -8.33 17.67 4.36
C LEU A 166 -9.66 17.30 3.69
N SER A 167 -9.96 17.93 2.56
CA SER A 167 -11.11 17.50 1.76
C SER A 167 -10.94 16.05 1.30
N ARG A 168 -12.04 15.38 0.95
CA ARG A 168 -12.00 13.99 0.48
C ARG A 168 -11.08 13.81 -0.74
N GLU A 169 -11.14 14.74 -1.67
CA GLU A 169 -10.29 14.73 -2.88
C GLU A 169 -8.83 15.03 -2.53
N GLU A 170 -8.57 16.05 -1.71
CA GLU A 170 -7.21 16.42 -1.30
C GLU A 170 -6.54 15.30 -0.49
N ALA A 171 -7.28 14.62 0.40
CA ALA A 171 -6.78 13.46 1.14
C ALA A 171 -6.42 12.28 0.23
N ALA A 172 -7.26 12.00 -0.77
CA ALA A 172 -7.01 10.94 -1.75
C ALA A 172 -5.79 11.28 -2.62
N ASP A 173 -5.77 12.47 -3.23
CA ASP A 173 -4.66 12.94 -4.06
C ASP A 173 -3.35 12.95 -3.28
N PHE A 174 -3.33 13.48 -2.06
CA PHE A 174 -2.13 13.54 -1.24
C PHE A 174 -1.63 12.13 -0.88
N SER A 175 -2.53 11.23 -0.50
CA SER A 175 -2.23 9.82 -0.22
C SER A 175 -1.65 9.07 -1.42
N PHE A 176 -2.17 9.31 -2.63
CA PHE A 176 -1.65 8.67 -3.84
C PHE A 176 -0.37 9.32 -4.33
N LEU A 177 -0.24 10.64 -4.29
CA LEU A 177 0.99 11.33 -4.68
C LEU A 177 2.15 10.99 -3.73
N MET A 178 1.91 10.89 -2.42
CA MET A 178 2.96 10.50 -1.47
C MET A 178 3.41 9.04 -1.65
N SER A 179 2.62 8.20 -2.33
CA SER A 179 3.09 6.84 -2.70
C SER A 179 4.35 6.86 -3.54
N ILE A 180 4.49 7.86 -4.41
CA ILE A 180 5.58 7.92 -5.39
C ILE A 180 6.94 7.96 -4.67
N PRO A 181 7.23 8.96 -3.82
CA PRO A 181 8.50 9.00 -3.10
C PRO A 181 8.72 7.82 -2.15
N VAL A 182 7.66 7.27 -1.52
CA VAL A 182 7.82 6.09 -0.65
C VAL A 182 8.19 4.84 -1.43
N ILE A 183 7.42 4.52 -2.47
CA ILE A 183 7.65 3.32 -3.29
C ILE A 183 8.99 3.45 -4.00
N ALA A 184 9.32 4.62 -4.56
CA ALA A 184 10.61 4.87 -5.17
C ALA A 184 11.77 4.71 -4.17
N GLY A 185 11.61 5.24 -2.95
CA GLY A 185 12.60 5.09 -1.87
C GLY A 185 12.79 3.63 -1.44
N ALA A 186 11.70 2.86 -1.30
CA ALA A 186 11.75 1.44 -0.97
C ALA A 186 12.43 0.62 -2.07
N ILE A 187 12.08 0.88 -3.34
CA ILE A 187 12.74 0.26 -4.50
C ILE A 187 14.23 0.60 -4.52
N ALA A 188 14.60 1.87 -4.31
CA ALA A 188 15.99 2.30 -4.29
C ALA A 188 16.78 1.64 -3.15
N ALA A 189 16.20 1.56 -1.95
CA ALA A 189 16.81 0.87 -0.82
C ALA A 189 17.07 -0.61 -1.16
N GLU A 190 16.07 -1.31 -1.69
CA GLU A 190 16.24 -2.71 -2.07
C GLU A 190 17.35 -2.88 -3.13
N LEU A 191 17.35 -2.07 -4.18
CA LEU A 191 18.34 -2.17 -5.26
C LEU A 191 19.77 -1.86 -4.79
N LEU A 192 19.94 -1.06 -3.73
CA LEU A 192 21.24 -0.68 -3.18
C LEU A 192 21.76 -1.68 -2.14
N PHE A 193 20.85 -2.34 -1.40
CA PHE A 193 21.21 -3.18 -0.25
C PHE A 193 20.98 -4.68 -0.45
N SER A 194 20.25 -5.11 -1.48
CA SER A 194 20.03 -6.54 -1.78
C SER A 194 21.20 -7.17 -2.55
N GLU A 195 21.50 -8.44 -2.27
CA GLU A 195 22.61 -9.19 -2.89
C GLU A 195 22.31 -9.71 -4.31
N GLY A 196 21.27 -9.19 -4.98
CA GLY A 196 20.95 -9.48 -6.39
C GLY A 196 19.64 -10.23 -6.60
N ILE A 197 19.45 -10.72 -7.83
CA ILE A 197 18.22 -11.43 -8.23
C ILE A 197 18.25 -12.82 -7.61
N ALA A 198 17.23 -13.14 -6.83
CA ALA A 198 17.09 -14.46 -6.24
C ALA A 198 17.06 -15.57 -7.31
N ALA A 199 17.77 -16.66 -7.02
CA ALA A 199 17.80 -17.82 -7.88
C ALA A 199 16.39 -18.41 -8.05
N GLY A 200 15.91 -18.51 -9.30
CA GLY A 200 14.66 -19.20 -9.61
C GLY A 200 13.57 -18.36 -10.27
N VAL A 201 13.74 -17.05 -10.45
CA VAL A 201 12.80 -16.24 -11.24
C VAL A 201 13.40 -15.82 -12.57
N SER A 202 12.70 -16.15 -13.65
CA SER A 202 13.11 -15.77 -15.00
C SER A 202 12.77 -14.31 -15.30
N TRP A 203 13.57 -13.66 -16.16
CA TRP A 203 13.29 -12.31 -16.62
C TRP A 203 11.91 -12.15 -17.28
N GLN A 204 11.43 -13.20 -17.96
CA GLN A 204 10.09 -13.22 -18.53
C GLN A 204 9.01 -13.14 -17.45
N SER A 205 9.18 -13.86 -16.33
CA SER A 205 8.23 -13.83 -15.22
C SER A 205 8.21 -12.47 -14.54
N LEU A 206 9.37 -11.85 -14.33
CA LEU A 206 9.49 -10.49 -13.78
C LEU A 206 8.81 -9.47 -14.68
N ALA A 207 9.07 -9.51 -15.99
CA ALA A 207 8.47 -8.60 -16.95
C ALA A 207 6.93 -8.73 -17.00
N VAL A 208 6.42 -9.97 -17.03
CA VAL A 208 4.96 -10.22 -17.04
C VAL A 208 4.31 -9.78 -15.73
N GLY A 209 4.87 -10.14 -14.57
CA GLY A 209 4.33 -9.71 -13.28
C GLY A 209 4.32 -8.18 -13.13
N THR A 210 5.42 -7.51 -13.52
CA THR A 210 5.54 -6.05 -13.52
C THR A 210 4.50 -5.39 -14.43
N ALA A 211 4.34 -5.90 -15.66
CA ALA A 211 3.35 -5.40 -16.60
C ALA A 211 1.91 -5.58 -16.08
N CYS A 212 1.60 -6.75 -15.51
CA CYS A 212 0.32 -7.01 -14.86
C CYS A 212 0.06 -6.05 -13.69
N ALA A 213 1.06 -5.79 -12.84
CA ALA A 213 0.97 -4.83 -11.75
C ALA A 213 0.74 -3.40 -12.24
N ALA A 214 1.44 -2.98 -13.30
CA ALA A 214 1.27 -1.65 -13.90
C ALA A 214 -0.12 -1.46 -14.51
N LEU A 215 -0.57 -2.41 -15.35
CA LEU A 215 -1.86 -2.32 -16.04
C LEU A 215 -3.04 -2.42 -15.06
N CYS A 216 -3.00 -3.40 -14.16
CA CYS A 216 -4.04 -3.57 -13.14
C CYS A 216 -4.04 -2.39 -12.15
N GLY A 217 -2.85 -1.96 -11.70
CA GLY A 217 -2.69 -0.82 -10.82
C GLY A 217 -3.24 0.47 -11.42
N PHE A 218 -3.00 0.72 -12.70
CA PHE A 218 -3.52 1.90 -13.38
C PHE A 218 -5.04 1.90 -13.47
N ALA A 219 -5.63 0.75 -13.84
CA ALA A 219 -7.08 0.58 -13.90
C ALA A 219 -7.73 0.73 -12.51
N CYS A 220 -7.17 0.08 -11.50
CA CYS A 220 -7.64 0.15 -10.11
C CYS A 220 -7.49 1.54 -9.52
N LEU A 221 -6.38 2.24 -9.76
CA LEU A 221 -6.18 3.62 -9.28
C LEU A 221 -7.21 4.57 -9.88
N ARG A 222 -7.44 4.52 -11.20
CA ARG A 222 -8.48 5.34 -11.87
C ARG A 222 -9.89 5.00 -11.37
N ARG A 223 -10.15 3.74 -11.03
CA ARG A 223 -11.44 3.34 -10.44
C ARG A 223 -11.55 3.82 -9.00
N MET A 224 -10.49 3.71 -8.22
CA MET A 224 -10.41 4.10 -6.82
C MET A 224 -10.62 5.60 -6.64
N GLN A 225 -10.03 6.43 -7.50
CA GLN A 225 -10.30 7.88 -7.51
C GLN A 225 -11.79 8.18 -7.68
N ARG A 226 -12.52 7.42 -8.49
CA ARG A 226 -13.98 7.55 -8.65
C ARG A 226 -14.74 7.01 -7.44
N LEU A 227 -14.36 5.84 -6.94
CA LEU A 227 -14.98 5.22 -5.76
C LEU A 227 -14.85 6.10 -4.51
N LEU A 228 -13.68 6.70 -4.30
CA LEU A 228 -13.45 7.66 -3.22
C LEU A 228 -14.18 9.00 -3.43
N ARG A 229 -14.84 9.25 -4.55
CA ARG A 229 -15.71 10.42 -4.71
C ARG A 229 -17.18 10.04 -4.57
N GLU A 230 -17.58 8.92 -5.16
CA GLU A 230 -18.99 8.53 -5.33
C GLU A 230 -19.52 7.57 -4.26
N LYS A 231 -18.67 6.67 -3.75
CA LYS A 231 -19.06 5.59 -2.82
C LYS A 231 -18.43 5.79 -1.45
N GLY A 232 -18.87 5.04 -0.44
CA GLY A 232 -18.25 5.02 0.89
C GLY A 232 -17.15 3.96 1.03
N LEU A 233 -16.43 3.97 2.15
CA LEU A 233 -15.37 3.01 2.50
C LEU A 233 -15.90 1.70 3.11
N ARG A 234 -17.18 1.64 3.47
CA ARG A 234 -17.77 0.50 4.21
C ARG A 234 -17.54 -0.85 3.55
N GLY A 235 -17.64 -0.93 2.22
CA GLY A 235 -17.44 -2.18 1.49
C GLY A 235 -16.05 -2.78 1.71
N PHE A 236 -15.01 -1.93 1.70
CA PHE A 236 -13.64 -2.36 1.97
C PHE A 236 -13.45 -2.80 3.42
N ALA A 237 -14.06 -2.09 4.38
CA ALA A 237 -14.00 -2.46 5.78
C ALA A 237 -14.65 -3.82 6.05
N VAL A 238 -15.84 -4.08 5.48
CA VAL A 238 -16.53 -5.38 5.60
C VAL A 238 -15.69 -6.50 5.01
N TYR A 239 -15.13 -6.29 3.81
CA TYR A 239 -14.22 -7.23 3.17
C TYR A 239 -13.04 -7.59 4.08
N LEU A 240 -12.37 -6.58 4.65
CA LEU A 240 -11.23 -6.76 5.53
C LEU A 240 -11.58 -7.47 6.84
N PHE A 241 -12.74 -7.20 7.44
CA PHE A 241 -13.18 -7.93 8.63
C PHE A 241 -13.46 -9.40 8.35
N ILE A 242 -14.11 -9.70 7.22
CA ILE A 242 -14.34 -11.09 6.80
C ILE A 242 -12.99 -11.79 6.61
N LEU A 243 -12.07 -11.16 5.87
CA LEU A 243 -10.74 -11.71 5.64
C LEU A 243 -9.96 -11.92 6.96
N ALA A 244 -10.00 -10.95 7.87
CA ALA A 244 -9.40 -11.08 9.20
C ALA A 244 -9.99 -12.25 9.99
N GLY A 245 -11.32 -12.40 10.00
CA GLY A 245 -12.00 -13.51 10.67
C GLY A 245 -11.63 -14.88 10.09
N VAL A 246 -11.56 -15.00 8.76
CA VAL A 246 -11.11 -16.22 8.08
C VAL A 246 -9.67 -16.56 8.47
N LEU A 247 -8.77 -15.59 8.44
CA LEU A 247 -7.35 -15.82 8.79
C LEU A 247 -7.17 -16.19 10.27
N LEU A 248 -7.92 -15.57 11.17
CA LEU A 248 -7.91 -15.92 12.59
C LEU A 248 -8.43 -17.35 12.81
N ALA A 249 -9.50 -17.75 12.12
CA ALA A 249 -10.03 -19.11 12.18
C ALA A 249 -8.99 -20.12 11.68
N VAL A 250 -8.43 -19.91 10.49
CA VAL A 250 -7.39 -20.79 9.91
C VAL A 250 -6.19 -20.92 10.86
N GLN A 251 -5.70 -19.80 11.41
CA GLN A 251 -4.61 -19.83 12.38
C GLN A 251 -4.94 -20.62 13.65
N SER A 252 -6.19 -20.60 14.09
CA SER A 252 -6.63 -21.32 15.29
C SER A 252 -6.76 -22.83 15.07
N PHE A 253 -7.01 -23.27 13.83
CA PHE A 253 -7.06 -24.70 13.47
C PHE A 253 -5.68 -25.31 13.18
N LEU A 254 -4.67 -24.48 12.87
CA LEU A 254 -3.30 -24.93 12.59
C LEU A 254 -2.39 -24.94 13.83
N ARG A 255 -2.93 -24.59 15.01
CA ARG A 255 -2.27 -24.71 16.32
C ARG A 255 -2.81 -25.93 17.05
#